data_AF-A0A143XM22-F1
#
_entry.id   AF-A0A143XM22-F1
#
_cell.length_a   1.000
_cell.length_b   1.000
_cell.length_c   1.000
_cell.angle_alpha   90.00
_cell.angle_beta   90.00
_cell.angle_gamma   90.00
#
_symmetry.space_group_name_H-M   'P 1'
#
loop_
_entity.id
_entity.type
_entity.pdbx_description
1 polymer ?
#
loop_
_entity_poly.entity_id
_entity_poly.type
_entity_poly.pdbx_seq_one_letter_code
_entity_poly.pdbx_strand_id
1 'polypeptide(L)'
;MEQDTAQRGHLKEIYGNIRLRLEEMARQGTITEYTCRTIFDLSRRIAESLCQKYDNIRKEIVSIMGGEILEYEAKTILNEGKKQGWILGRESGLAEGLSTGRKTTYLELVKEGILNIKEAAMRIPMDEAEFLKLLNSEEPF
;
A
#
# COMPACT_ATOMS: atom_id res chain seq x y z
N MET A 1 -39.01 -18.01 19.50
CA MET A 1 -38.06 -18.93 18.81
C MET A 1 -38.05 -18.70 17.30
N GLU A 2 -39.17 -18.38 16.63
CA GLU A 2 -39.20 -18.12 15.16
C GLU A 2 -38.60 -16.77 14.71
N GLN A 3 -38.67 -15.72 15.54
CA GLN A 3 -38.09 -14.42 15.19
C GLN A 3 -36.55 -14.47 15.09
N ASP A 4 -35.92 -15.21 16.00
CA ASP A 4 -34.47 -15.38 16.06
C ASP A 4 -33.92 -16.20 14.88
N THR A 5 -34.70 -17.17 14.37
CA THR A 5 -34.32 -17.94 13.17
C THR A 5 -34.48 -17.14 11.88
N ALA A 6 -35.53 -16.32 11.77
CA ALA A 6 -35.73 -15.43 10.62
C ALA A 6 -34.65 -14.34 10.53
N GLN A 7 -34.30 -13.72 11.66
CA GLN A 7 -33.23 -12.72 11.76
C GLN A 7 -31.86 -13.31 11.42
N ARG A 8 -31.61 -14.57 11.80
CA ARG A 8 -30.39 -15.30 11.43
C ARG A 8 -30.32 -15.65 9.94
N GLY A 9 -31.44 -16.06 9.35
CA GLY A 9 -31.53 -16.30 7.90
C GLY A 9 -31.19 -15.04 7.10
N HIS A 10 -31.75 -13.91 7.51
CA HIS A 10 -31.49 -12.62 6.87
C HIS A 10 -30.03 -12.18 6.99
N LEU A 11 -29.40 -12.42 8.15
CA LEU A 11 -27.98 -12.10 8.34
C LEU A 11 -27.09 -12.95 7.42
N LYS A 12 -27.37 -14.24 7.26
CA LYS A 12 -26.64 -15.10 6.31
C LYS A 12 -26.73 -14.58 4.88
N GLU A 13 -27.91 -14.16 4.48
CA GLU A 13 -28.15 -13.62 3.14
C GLU A 13 -27.35 -12.34 2.91
N ILE A 14 -27.34 -11.42 3.88
CA ILE A 14 -26.54 -10.18 3.80
C ILE A 14 -25.06 -10.50 3.67
N TYR A 15 -24.50 -11.33 4.56
CA TYR A 15 -23.07 -11.66 4.53
C TYR A 15 -22.70 -12.46 3.27
N GLY A 16 -23.58 -13.32 2.77
CA GLY A 16 -23.42 -14.02 1.50
C GLY A 16 -23.38 -13.05 0.31
N ASN A 17 -24.31 -12.09 0.26
CA ASN A 17 -24.36 -11.07 -0.78
C ASN A 17 -23.13 -10.15 -0.76
N ILE A 18 -22.66 -9.76 0.43
CA ILE A 18 -21.43 -8.96 0.59
C ILE A 18 -20.24 -9.74 0.04
N ARG A 19 -20.11 -11.02 0.39
CA ARG A 19 -19.04 -11.88 -0.11
C ARG A 19 -19.06 -11.98 -1.64
N LEU A 20 -20.21 -12.32 -2.21
CA LEU A 20 -20.35 -12.45 -3.67
C LEU A 20 -19.97 -11.17 -4.40
N ARG A 21 -20.42 -10.01 -3.90
CA ARG A 21 -20.06 -8.71 -4.48
C ARG A 21 -18.57 -8.42 -4.40
N LEU A 22 -17.93 -8.70 -3.27
CA LEU A 22 -16.48 -8.48 -3.12
C LEU A 22 -15.67 -9.39 -4.05
N GLU A 23 -16.02 -10.67 -4.15
CA GLU A 23 -15.41 -11.62 -5.08
C GLU A 23 -15.62 -11.19 -6.54
N GLU A 24 -16.80 -10.68 -6.89
CA GLU A 24 -17.09 -10.18 -8.23
C GLU A 24 -16.29 -8.90 -8.54
N MET A 25 -16.20 -7.97 -7.61
CA MET A 25 -15.37 -6.76 -7.74
C MET A 25 -13.88 -7.12 -7.91
N ALA A 26 -13.39 -8.15 -7.20
CA ALA A 26 -12.04 -8.65 -7.36
C ALA A 26 -11.84 -9.31 -8.74
N ARG A 27 -12.78 -10.15 -9.18
CA ARG A 27 -12.75 -10.81 -10.51
C ARG A 27 -12.78 -9.80 -11.66
N GLN A 28 -13.52 -8.70 -11.50
CA GLN A 28 -13.58 -7.59 -12.45
C GLN A 28 -12.36 -6.67 -12.39
N GLY A 29 -11.47 -6.84 -11.40
CA GLY A 29 -10.29 -5.99 -11.18
C GLY A 29 -10.62 -4.60 -10.62
N THR A 30 -11.84 -4.39 -10.11
CA THR A 30 -12.23 -3.11 -9.46
C THR A 30 -11.55 -2.93 -8.11
N ILE A 31 -11.34 -4.04 -7.38
CA ILE A 31 -10.51 -4.09 -6.18
C ILE A 31 -9.45 -5.17 -6.37
N THR A 32 -8.33 -5.02 -5.66
CA THR A 32 -7.30 -6.07 -5.65
C THR A 32 -7.79 -7.28 -4.84
N GLU A 33 -7.20 -8.45 -5.14
CA GLU A 33 -7.43 -9.66 -4.35
C GLU A 33 -7.05 -9.43 -2.87
N TYR A 34 -5.97 -8.68 -2.64
CA TYR A 34 -5.55 -8.27 -1.30
C TYR A 34 -6.61 -7.45 -0.57
N THR A 35 -7.22 -6.46 -1.23
CA THR A 35 -8.27 -5.63 -0.65
C THR A 35 -9.50 -6.47 -0.31
N CYS A 36 -9.94 -7.32 -1.24
CA CYS A 36 -11.05 -8.25 -1.03
C CYS A 36 -10.83 -9.11 0.23
N ARG A 37 -9.66 -9.75 0.33
CA ARG A 37 -9.30 -10.63 1.45
C ARG A 37 -9.17 -9.89 2.78
N THR A 38 -8.62 -8.68 2.75
CA THR A 38 -8.50 -7.81 3.93
C THR A 38 -9.89 -7.47 4.48
N ILE A 39 -10.86 -7.19 3.60
CA ILE A 39 -12.24 -6.92 4.02
C ILE A 39 -12.88 -8.17 4.64
N PHE A 40 -12.65 -9.36 4.08
CA PHE A 40 -13.13 -10.61 4.68
C PHE A 40 -12.55 -10.86 6.07
N ASP A 41 -11.25 -10.67 6.25
CA ASP A 41 -10.59 -10.89 7.54
C ASP A 41 -11.07 -9.87 8.60
N LEU A 42 -11.17 -8.59 8.23
CA LEU A 42 -11.74 -7.57 9.10
C LEU A 42 -13.19 -7.88 9.47
N SER A 43 -14.00 -8.29 8.50
CA SER A 43 -15.41 -8.69 8.73
C SER A 43 -15.52 -9.87 9.69
N ARG A 44 -14.62 -10.86 9.56
CA ARG A 44 -14.53 -11.99 10.49
C ARG A 44 -14.19 -11.51 11.90
N ARG A 45 -13.14 -10.69 12.06
CA ARG A 45 -12.69 -10.20 13.38
C ARG A 45 -13.75 -9.33 14.07
N ILE A 46 -14.46 -8.51 13.29
CA ILE A 46 -15.59 -7.72 13.79
C ILE A 46 -16.72 -8.66 14.27
N ALA A 47 -17.05 -9.70 13.50
CA ALA A 47 -18.05 -10.68 13.91
C ALA A 47 -17.63 -11.47 15.16
N GLU A 48 -16.37 -11.86 15.28
CA GLU A 48 -15.82 -12.51 16.48
C GLU A 48 -15.89 -11.58 17.71
N SER A 49 -15.65 -10.29 17.54
CA SER A 49 -15.71 -9.29 18.62
C SER A 49 -17.13 -8.94 19.04
N LEU A 50 -18.05 -8.77 18.09
CA LEU A 50 -19.43 -8.36 18.37
C LEU A 50 -20.35 -9.52 18.77
N CYS A 51 -20.09 -10.73 18.24
CA CYS A 51 -20.93 -11.91 18.48
C CYS A 51 -20.36 -12.85 19.55
N GLN A 52 -19.53 -12.35 20.48
CA GLN A 52 -18.94 -13.18 21.56
C GLN A 52 -20.00 -13.93 22.39
N LYS A 53 -21.19 -13.35 22.57
CA LYS A 53 -22.32 -13.96 23.30
C LYS A 53 -23.25 -14.80 22.42
N TYR A 54 -23.06 -14.76 21.10
CA TYR A 54 -23.94 -15.39 20.09
C TYR A 54 -23.14 -16.36 19.24
N ASP A 55 -22.77 -17.48 19.86
CA ASP A 55 -21.77 -18.42 19.32
C ASP A 55 -22.17 -19.04 17.98
N ASN A 56 -23.48 -19.17 17.75
CA ASN A 56 -24.03 -19.69 16.49
C ASN A 56 -23.90 -18.67 15.35
N ILE A 57 -24.11 -17.38 15.61
CA ILE A 57 -23.97 -16.30 14.61
C ILE A 57 -22.50 -16.13 14.24
N ARG A 58 -21.61 -16.19 15.25
CA ARG A 58 -20.16 -16.15 15.05
C ARG A 58 -19.70 -17.24 14.08
N LYS A 59 -20.08 -18.50 14.32
CA LYS A 59 -19.71 -19.64 13.46
C LYS A 59 -20.21 -19.48 12.03
N GLU A 60 -21.42 -18.94 11.85
CA GLU A 60 -22.02 -18.72 10.53
C GLU A 60 -21.28 -17.64 9.74
N ILE A 61 -20.96 -16.50 10.36
CA ILE A 61 -20.22 -15.42 9.68
C ILE A 61 -18.78 -15.87 9.37
N VAL A 62 -18.11 -16.56 10.30
CA VAL A 62 -16.76 -17.11 10.08
C VAL A 62 -16.76 -18.11 8.94
N SER A 63 -17.81 -18.94 8.81
CA SER A 63 -17.94 -19.88 7.69
C SER A 63 -18.15 -19.17 6.35
N ILE A 64 -18.98 -18.12 6.32
CA ILE A 64 -19.22 -17.33 5.11
C ILE A 64 -17.95 -16.56 4.71
N MET A 65 -17.30 -15.87 5.65
CA MET A 65 -16.16 -14.99 5.36
C MET A 65 -14.80 -15.70 5.35
N GLY A 66 -14.78 -17.00 5.67
CA GLY A 66 -13.56 -17.69 6.03
C GLY A 66 -13.11 -18.84 5.15
N GLY A 67 -13.60 -18.94 3.91
CA GLY A 67 -13.27 -20.02 2.98
C GLY A 67 -11.76 -20.25 2.77
N GLU A 68 -11.39 -21.42 2.26
CA GLU A 68 -10.00 -21.83 2.02
C GLU A 68 -9.21 -20.78 1.24
N ILE A 69 -7.98 -20.53 1.68
CA ILE A 69 -7.00 -19.73 0.95
C ILE A 69 -6.53 -20.60 -0.21
N LEU A 70 -7.01 -20.35 -1.42
CA LEU A 70 -6.47 -20.99 -2.62
C LEU A 70 -5.12 -20.34 -2.96
N GLU A 71 -4.08 -21.14 -3.20
CA GLU A 71 -2.72 -20.67 -3.58
C GLU A 71 -2.71 -19.64 -4.73
N TYR A 72 -3.73 -19.68 -5.60
CA TYR A 72 -3.90 -18.74 -6.71
C TYR A 72 -4.10 -17.29 -6.23
N GLU A 73 -4.74 -17.09 -5.08
CA GLU A 73 -4.97 -15.78 -4.46
C GLU A 73 -3.63 -15.19 -3.98
N ALA A 74 -2.84 -15.97 -3.25
CA ALA A 74 -1.53 -15.56 -2.76
C ALA A 74 -0.57 -15.20 -3.92
N LYS A 75 -0.63 -15.97 -5.02
CA LYS A 75 0.15 -15.69 -6.23
C LYS A 75 -0.27 -14.37 -6.91
N THR A 76 -1.56 -14.04 -6.90
CA THR A 76 -2.08 -12.79 -7.45
C THR A 76 -1.59 -11.59 -6.66
N ILE A 77 -1.70 -11.65 -5.33
CA ILE A 77 -1.21 -10.60 -4.42
C ILE A 77 0.31 -10.40 -4.59
N LEU A 78 1.08 -11.50 -4.69
CA LEU A 78 2.53 -11.42 -4.93
C LEU A 78 2.86 -10.70 -6.25
N ASN A 79 2.13 -11.00 -7.33
CA ASN A 79 2.36 -10.38 -8.63
C ASN A 79 1.98 -8.90 -8.63
N GLU A 80 0.89 -8.52 -7.98
CA GLU A 80 0.50 -7.13 -7.78
C GLU A 80 1.55 -6.36 -6.96
N GLY A 81 2.04 -6.95 -5.86
CA GLY A 81 3.10 -6.37 -5.05
C GLY A 81 4.38 -6.14 -5.84
N LYS A 82 4.79 -7.10 -6.68
CA LYS A 82 5.93 -6.92 -7.61
C LYS A 82 5.71 -5.77 -8.59
N LYS A 83 4.51 -5.66 -9.16
CA LYS A 83 4.16 -4.59 -10.11
C LYS A 83 4.20 -3.21 -9.44
N GLN A 84 3.60 -3.08 -8.26
CA GLN A 84 3.61 -1.84 -7.49
C GLN A 84 5.04 -1.46 -7.07
N GLY A 85 5.81 -2.42 -6.57
CA GLY A 85 7.21 -2.20 -6.19
C GLY A 85 8.07 -1.72 -7.37
N TRP A 86 7.85 -2.25 -8.57
CA TRP A 86 8.54 -1.79 -9.77
C TRP A 86 8.19 -0.34 -10.14
N ILE A 87 6.90 0.02 -10.07
CA ILE A 87 6.44 1.40 -10.35
C ILE A 87 7.04 2.38 -9.34
N LEU A 88 6.87 2.10 -8.04
CA LEU A 88 7.36 2.95 -6.96
C LEU A 88 8.88 3.08 -6.96
N GLY A 89 9.58 1.97 -7.24
CA GLY A 89 11.04 1.96 -7.36
C GLY A 89 11.53 2.78 -8.55
N ARG A 90 10.83 2.71 -9.69
CA ARG A 90 11.17 3.51 -10.88
C ARG A 90 10.94 5.00 -10.65
N GLU A 91 9.82 5.37 -10.04
CA GLU A 91 9.50 6.77 -9.73
C GLU A 91 10.47 7.35 -8.70
N SER A 92 10.72 6.63 -7.61
CA SER A 92 11.68 7.04 -6.58
C SER A 92 13.09 7.15 -7.15
N GLY A 93 13.54 6.15 -7.91
CA GLY A 93 14.87 6.16 -8.52
C GLY A 93 15.08 7.27 -9.55
N LEU A 94 14.03 7.62 -10.31
CA LEU A 94 14.09 8.77 -11.22
C LEU A 94 14.19 10.08 -10.46
N ALA A 95 13.40 10.27 -9.41
CA ALA A 95 13.44 11.47 -8.59
C ALA A 95 14.78 11.62 -7.86
N GLU A 96 15.31 10.53 -7.31
CA GLU A 96 16.63 10.50 -6.66
C GLU A 96 17.73 10.78 -7.68
N GLY A 97 17.73 10.12 -8.84
CA GLY A 97 18.71 10.35 -9.90
C GLY A 97 18.72 11.80 -10.42
N LEU A 98 17.54 12.41 -10.60
CA LEU A 98 17.43 13.83 -10.99
C LEU A 98 17.96 14.76 -9.90
N SER A 99 17.65 14.48 -8.64
CA SER A 99 18.13 15.27 -7.49
C SER A 99 19.65 15.19 -7.35
N THR A 100 20.20 13.97 -7.43
CA THR A 100 21.65 13.71 -7.39
C THR A 100 22.35 14.33 -8.58
N GLY A 101 21.88 14.13 -9.82
CA GLY A 101 22.48 14.74 -11.00
C GLY A 101 22.48 16.26 -10.94
N ARG A 102 21.38 16.87 -10.49
CA ARG A 102 21.30 18.32 -10.28
C ARG A 102 22.32 18.79 -9.23
N LYS A 103 22.45 18.07 -8.11
CA LYS A 103 23.47 18.34 -7.08
C LYS A 103 24.88 18.32 -7.66
N THR A 104 25.23 17.24 -8.37
CA THR A 104 26.54 17.08 -8.99
C THR A 104 26.85 18.22 -9.97
N THR A 105 25.91 18.57 -10.85
CA THR A 105 26.12 19.67 -11.82
C THR A 105 26.41 21.01 -11.14
N TYR A 106 25.65 21.39 -10.10
CA TYR A 106 25.92 22.67 -9.43
C TYR A 106 27.21 22.64 -8.60
N LEU A 107 27.59 21.50 -8.03
CA LEU A 107 28.88 21.35 -7.36
C LEU A 107 30.04 21.52 -8.37
N GLU A 108 29.95 20.90 -9.54
CA GLU A 108 30.93 21.04 -10.62
C GLU A 108 31.05 22.50 -11.10
N LEU A 109 29.92 23.17 -11.35
CA LEU A 109 29.90 24.58 -11.77
C LEU A 109 30.53 25.52 -10.74
N VAL A 110 30.38 25.22 -9.44
CA VAL A 110 31.04 25.98 -8.37
C VAL A 110 32.54 25.66 -8.33
N LYS A 111 32.94 24.39 -8.48
CA LYS A 111 34.36 23.98 -8.55
C LYS A 111 35.08 24.61 -9.74
N GLU A 112 34.40 24.74 -10.88
CA GLU A 112 34.90 25.41 -12.09
C GLU A 112 34.89 26.95 -11.97
N GLY A 113 34.36 27.50 -10.89
CA GLY A 113 34.29 28.95 -10.66
C GLY A 113 33.27 29.67 -11.53
N ILE A 114 32.38 28.93 -12.22
CA ILE A 114 31.35 29.48 -13.11
C ILE A 114 30.18 30.06 -12.31
N LEU A 115 29.84 29.44 -11.17
CA LEU A 115 28.73 29.84 -10.31
C LEU A 115 29.22 30.09 -8.88
N ASN A 116 28.60 31.02 -8.15
CA ASN A 116 28.88 31.22 -6.73
C ASN A 116 28.04 30.28 -5.84
N ILE A 117 28.55 30.00 -4.63
CA ILE A 117 27.95 29.07 -3.66
C ILE A 117 26.51 29.45 -3.32
N LYS A 118 26.24 30.75 -3.15
CA LYS A 118 24.92 31.27 -2.80
C LYS A 118 23.89 31.00 -3.90
N GLU A 119 24.26 31.24 -5.16
CA GLU A 119 23.42 30.95 -6.32
C GLU A 119 23.20 29.44 -6.50
N ALA A 120 24.22 28.61 -6.27
CA ALA A 120 24.10 27.16 -6.33
C ALA A 120 23.15 26.61 -5.25
N ALA A 121 23.31 27.06 -4.00
CA ALA A 121 22.50 26.65 -2.85
C ALA A 121 21.02 27.08 -3.00
N MET A 122 20.73 28.26 -3.57
CA MET A 122 19.35 28.64 -3.88
C MET A 122 18.71 27.74 -4.96
N ARG A 123 19.51 27.20 -5.89
CA ARG A 123 19.01 26.36 -7.00
C ARG A 123 18.79 24.92 -6.60
N ILE A 124 19.48 24.41 -5.59
CA ILE A 124 19.19 23.12 -4.96
C ILE A 124 18.75 23.47 -3.55
N PRO A 125 17.46 23.75 -3.30
CA PRO A 125 16.95 24.48 -2.13
C PRO A 125 17.49 23.91 -0.80
N MET A 126 18.68 24.36 -0.42
CA MET A 126 19.50 23.88 0.67
C MET A 126 20.34 25.06 1.17
N ASP A 127 20.83 24.98 2.39
CA ASP A 127 21.59 26.09 2.95
C ASP A 127 23.04 26.12 2.43
N GLU A 128 23.67 27.31 2.48
CA GLU A 128 25.05 27.50 1.99
C GLU A 128 26.08 26.66 2.79
N ALA A 129 25.82 26.37 4.06
CA ALA A 129 26.71 25.58 4.91
C ALA A 129 26.61 24.07 4.60
N GLU A 130 25.42 23.56 4.30
CA GLU A 130 25.16 22.23 3.78
C GLU A 130 25.80 22.04 2.40
N PHE A 131 25.67 23.04 1.52
CA PHE A 131 26.33 23.04 0.23
C PHE A 131 27.87 23.01 0.38
N LEU A 132 28.42 23.81 1.30
CA LEU A 132 29.86 23.82 1.62
C LEU A 132 30.34 22.46 2.16
N LYS A 133 29.54 21.76 2.97
CA LYS A 133 29.88 20.41 3.45
C LYS A 133 29.94 19.42 2.29
N LEU A 134 29.00 19.48 1.35
CA LEU A 134 28.98 18.65 0.13
C LEU A 134 30.13 18.98 -0.82
N LEU A 135 30.55 20.24 -0.90
CA LEU A 135 31.67 20.66 -1.73
C LEU A 135 33.01 20.11 -1.22
N ASN A 136 33.14 20.06 0.12
CA ASN A 136 34.35 19.64 0.82
C ASN A 136 34.38 18.13 1.17
N SER A 137 33.34 17.36 0.84
CA SER A 137 33.34 15.92 1.06
C SER A 137 34.23 15.21 0.03
N GLU A 138 35.10 14.31 0.50
CA GLU A 138 35.95 13.47 -0.37
C GLU A 138 35.21 12.24 -0.93
N GLU A 139 33.94 12.05 -0.61
CA GLU A 139 33.17 10.94 -1.17
C GLU A 139 32.95 11.16 -2.68
N PRO A 140 33.33 10.19 -3.54
CA PRO A 140 32.92 10.21 -4.93
C PRO A 140 31.40 10.00 -4.98
N PHE A 141 30.71 10.88 -5.72
CA PHE A 141 29.29 10.75 -6.00
C PHE A 141 29.01 9.62 -7.00
#